data_AF-R6JSF6-F1
#
_entry.id   AF-R6JSF6-F1
#
_cell.length_a   1.000
_cell.length_b   1.000
_cell.length_c   1.000
_cell.angle_alpha   90.00
_cell.angle_beta   90.00
_cell.angle_gamma   90.00
#
_symmetry.space_group_name_H-M   'P 1'
#
loop_
_entity.id
_entity.type
_entity.pdbx_description
1 polymer ?
#
loop_
_entity_poly.entity_id
_entity_poly.type
_entity_poly.pdbx_seq_one_letter_code
_entity_poly.pdbx_strand_id
1 'polypeptide(L)'
;MSNVERTTSWQQIQQGVKEAERLIARKEYNLVMVRARQVLEYMVRCMAERACVVEGDLSDTIDQLYEGQWINKATKDNYHTIRILGNKAVHEGDDTAYDANQAFRLLTQEVYVFANEFAGGAGGRASRPSPAARNTSGRPAPRQGSGGGRSASGRNSQRVPARNTRSGPSRQGGPRKKRRRVSPAAYILRLLIPVLLVILLIVVIRVFMPGKDREADKTTTAPAVTTAPVEPAPTLPPEPETEPETEPPAETYRIKGNSVNVRSEPSTSGRILVQLSNGTEVVYVKRYDNDWAVINYDGQEAYVSSKFIEKVEPVASTGGETEGSEAQTDN
;
A
#
# COMPACT_ATOMS: atom_id res chain seq x y z
N MET A 1 4.13 -26.02 1.17
CA MET A 1 3.67 -25.19 0.04
C MET A 1 4.73 -24.16 -0.42
N SER A 2 6.00 -24.27 0.00
CA SER A 2 6.95 -23.14 0.09
C SER A 2 7.92 -22.91 -1.08
N ASN A 3 7.88 -23.68 -2.18
CA ASN A 3 8.82 -23.49 -3.31
C ASN A 3 8.12 -22.91 -4.55
N VAL A 4 6.88 -23.33 -4.81
CA VAL A 4 6.09 -22.87 -5.97
C VAL A 4 5.76 -21.38 -5.84
N GLU A 5 5.28 -20.93 -4.67
CA GLU A 5 4.96 -19.51 -4.44
C GLU A 5 6.20 -18.61 -4.59
N ARG A 6 7.38 -19.03 -4.11
CA ARG A 6 8.63 -18.27 -4.28
C ARG A 6 9.06 -18.15 -5.73
N THR A 7 8.95 -19.24 -6.50
CA THR A 7 9.25 -19.18 -7.93
C THR A 7 8.25 -18.30 -8.67
N THR A 8 6.97 -18.35 -8.29
CA THR A 8 5.91 -17.53 -8.90
C THR A 8 6.11 -16.05 -8.62
N SER A 9 6.41 -15.65 -7.37
CA SER A 9 6.61 -14.25 -7.03
C SER A 9 7.88 -13.67 -7.68
N TRP A 10 8.97 -14.45 -7.74
CA TRP A 10 10.17 -14.03 -8.45
C TRP A 10 9.93 -13.88 -9.96
N GLN A 11 9.19 -14.82 -10.57
CA GLN A 11 8.79 -14.71 -11.98
C GLN A 11 7.95 -13.46 -12.25
N GLN A 12 7.02 -13.11 -11.35
CA GLN A 12 6.22 -11.88 -11.46
C GLN A 12 7.07 -10.63 -11.41
N ILE A 13 8.09 -10.59 -10.52
CA ILE A 13 9.04 -9.47 -10.43
C ILE A 13 9.80 -9.33 -11.75
N GLN A 14 10.38 -10.41 -12.27
CA GLN A 14 11.12 -10.40 -13.53
C GLN A 14 10.24 -9.98 -14.71
N GLN A 15 9.03 -10.52 -14.79
CA GLN A 15 8.07 -10.16 -15.83
C GLN A 15 7.66 -8.69 -15.73
N GLY A 16 7.51 -8.16 -14.52
CA GLY A 16 7.19 -6.76 -14.28
C GLY A 16 8.29 -5.80 -14.74
N VAL A 17 9.56 -6.14 -14.49
CA VAL A 17 10.71 -5.34 -14.96
C VAL A 17 10.80 -5.36 -16.50
N LYS A 18 10.65 -6.53 -17.12
CA LYS A 18 10.66 -6.65 -18.59
C LYS A 18 9.54 -5.86 -19.25
N GLU A 19 8.37 -5.81 -18.61
CA GLU A 19 7.28 -4.96 -19.08
C GLU A 19 7.61 -3.48 -18.92
N ALA A 20 8.17 -3.07 -17.77
CA ALA A 20 8.61 -1.69 -17.56
C ALA A 20 9.67 -1.24 -18.60
N GLU A 21 10.61 -2.12 -18.97
CA GLU A 21 11.58 -1.87 -20.06
C GLU A 21 10.88 -1.61 -21.39
N ARG A 22 9.89 -2.43 -21.73
CA ARG A 22 9.10 -2.27 -22.96
C ARG A 22 8.32 -0.96 -22.96
N LEU A 23 7.73 -0.59 -21.82
CA LEU A 23 6.99 0.66 -21.67
C LEU A 23 7.92 1.89 -21.83
N ILE A 24 9.15 1.82 -21.31
CA ILE A 24 10.17 2.87 -21.55
C ILE A 24 10.50 2.99 -23.04
N ALA A 25 10.69 1.86 -23.72
CA ALA A 25 10.99 1.87 -25.15
C ALA A 25 9.84 2.49 -25.98
N ARG A 26 8.59 2.33 -25.52
CA ARG A 26 7.40 2.94 -26.11
C ARG A 26 7.15 4.39 -25.66
N LYS A 27 7.97 4.93 -24.76
CA LYS A 27 7.82 6.26 -24.14
C LYS A 27 6.53 6.41 -23.33
N GLU A 28 5.96 5.32 -22.84
CA GLU A 28 4.78 5.32 -21.98
C GLU A 28 5.19 5.56 -20.51
N TYR A 29 5.69 6.76 -20.23
CA TYR A 29 6.36 7.10 -18.96
C TYR A 29 5.46 6.97 -17.72
N ASN A 30 4.19 7.36 -17.82
CA ASN A 30 3.22 7.19 -16.74
C ASN A 30 3.12 5.70 -16.34
N LEU A 31 2.88 4.83 -17.31
CA LEU A 31 2.76 3.38 -17.09
C LEU A 31 4.05 2.77 -16.53
N VAL A 32 5.23 3.28 -16.91
CA VAL A 32 6.51 2.84 -16.32
C VAL A 32 6.52 3.07 -14.81
N MET A 33 6.11 4.25 -14.34
CA MET A 33 6.06 4.58 -12.92
C MET A 33 5.01 3.75 -12.17
N VAL A 34 3.82 3.57 -12.76
CA VAL A 34 2.78 2.69 -12.21
C VAL A 34 3.28 1.26 -12.10
N ARG A 35 3.93 0.75 -13.15
CA ARG A 35 4.47 -0.61 -13.18
C ARG A 35 5.60 -0.78 -12.19
N ALA A 36 6.47 0.22 -12.02
CA ALA A 36 7.54 0.19 -11.04
C ALA A 36 7.00 0.07 -9.61
N ARG A 37 5.95 0.82 -9.27
CA ARG A 37 5.27 0.67 -7.97
C ARG A 37 4.66 -0.72 -7.80
N GLN A 38 4.03 -1.29 -8.83
CA GLN A 38 3.45 -2.63 -8.75
C GLN A 38 4.52 -3.72 -8.49
N VAL A 39 5.68 -3.61 -9.15
CA VAL A 39 6.80 -4.54 -8.92
C VAL A 39 7.37 -4.40 -7.51
N LEU A 40 7.49 -3.16 -7.03
CA LEU A 40 7.87 -2.89 -5.64
C LEU A 40 6.91 -3.56 -4.66
N GLU A 41 5.60 -3.48 -4.88
CA GLU A 41 4.60 -4.13 -4.03
C GLU A 41 4.81 -5.65 -3.95
N TYR A 42 5.11 -6.31 -5.06
CA TYR A 42 5.42 -7.75 -5.06
C TYR A 42 6.69 -8.05 -4.25
N MET A 43 7.77 -7.28 -4.43
CA MET A 43 9.01 -7.44 -3.67
C MET A 43 8.78 -7.27 -2.17
N VAL A 44 8.06 -6.21 -1.78
CA VAL A 44 7.76 -5.89 -0.38
C VAL A 44 6.88 -6.96 0.25
N ARG A 45 5.82 -7.43 -0.43
CA ARG A 45 4.98 -8.54 0.05
C ARG A 45 5.80 -9.81 0.31
N CYS A 46 6.69 -10.16 -0.61
CA CYS A 46 7.59 -11.31 -0.44
C CYS A 46 8.47 -11.21 0.82
N MET A 47 8.96 -10.00 1.15
CA MET A 47 9.75 -9.79 2.36
C MET A 47 8.88 -9.74 3.61
N ALA A 48 7.69 -9.14 3.53
CA ALA A 48 6.74 -9.03 4.64
C ALA A 48 6.27 -10.41 5.12
N GLU A 49 5.96 -11.31 4.18
CA GLU A 49 5.62 -12.71 4.48
C GLU A 49 6.74 -13.43 5.24
N ARG A 50 8.00 -13.23 4.81
CA ARG A 50 9.18 -13.83 5.48
C ARG A 50 9.45 -13.22 6.85
N ALA A 51 9.16 -11.94 7.00
CA ALA A 51 9.34 -11.20 8.24
C ALA A 51 8.18 -11.39 9.23
N CYS A 52 7.10 -12.07 8.81
CA CYS A 52 5.84 -12.18 9.53
C CYS A 52 5.32 -10.80 10.00
N VAL A 53 5.48 -9.80 9.15
CA VAL A 53 5.06 -8.42 9.39
C VAL A 53 3.56 -8.33 9.11
N VAL A 54 2.83 -7.56 9.93
CA VAL A 54 1.39 -7.35 9.73
C VAL A 54 1.20 -6.51 8.47
N GLU A 55 0.48 -7.05 7.50
CA GLU A 55 0.15 -6.34 6.26
C GLU A 55 -0.66 -5.09 6.57
N GLY A 56 -0.06 -3.93 6.29
CA GLY A 56 -0.70 -2.62 6.36
C GLY A 56 -0.69 -1.94 5.00
N ASP A 57 -0.69 -0.61 4.97
CA ASP A 57 -0.41 0.10 3.74
C ASP A 57 1.06 -0.16 3.29
N LEU A 58 1.38 0.14 2.03
CA LEU A 58 2.71 -0.13 1.50
C LEU A 58 3.79 0.66 2.25
N SER A 59 3.47 1.86 2.73
CA SER A 59 4.40 2.73 3.46
C SER A 59 4.79 2.13 4.82
N ASP A 60 3.79 1.72 5.59
CA ASP A 60 3.90 1.07 6.88
C ASP A 60 4.66 -0.24 6.76
N THR A 61 4.42 -1.01 5.69
CA THR A 61 5.11 -2.27 5.45
C THR A 61 6.61 -2.03 5.17
N ILE A 62 6.95 -1.04 4.34
CA ILE A 62 8.34 -0.63 4.10
C ILE A 62 9.01 -0.18 5.40
N ASP A 63 8.31 0.59 6.23
CA ASP A 63 8.84 1.08 7.49
C ASP A 63 9.06 -0.03 8.52
N GLN A 64 8.13 -0.98 8.62
CA GLN A 64 8.27 -2.17 9.47
C GLN A 64 9.42 -3.07 9.01
N LEU A 65 9.64 -3.24 7.69
CA LEU A 65 10.79 -3.97 7.17
C LEU A 65 12.11 -3.30 7.55
N TYR A 66 12.17 -1.95 7.52
CA TYR A 66 13.35 -1.21 7.94
C TYR A 66 13.59 -1.30 9.45
N GLU A 67 12.55 -1.10 10.26
CA GLU A 67 12.63 -1.23 11.73
C GLU A 67 13.05 -2.65 12.15
N GLY A 68 12.54 -3.66 11.43
CA GLY A 68 12.91 -5.06 11.58
C GLY A 68 14.31 -5.42 11.05
N GLN A 69 15.04 -4.46 10.47
CA GLN A 69 16.37 -4.65 9.86
C GLN A 69 16.39 -5.69 8.73
N TRP A 70 15.27 -5.87 8.04
CA TRP A 70 15.17 -6.68 6.83
C TRP A 70 15.67 -5.93 5.60
N ILE A 71 15.54 -4.60 5.61
CA ILE A 71 16.07 -3.70 4.58
C ILE A 71 16.92 -2.60 5.23
N ASN A 72 17.90 -2.11 4.49
CA ASN A 72 18.75 -1.01 4.94
C ASN A 72 18.06 0.36 4.67
N LYS A 73 18.66 1.46 5.17
CA LYS A 73 18.10 2.80 5.01
C LYS A 73 18.02 3.24 3.53
N ALA A 74 19.02 2.89 2.72
CA ALA A 74 19.06 3.26 1.31
C ALA A 74 17.94 2.56 0.52
N THR A 75 17.73 1.26 0.74
CA THR A 75 16.62 0.49 0.16
C THR A 75 15.27 1.04 0.58
N LYS A 76 15.09 1.40 1.86
CA LYS A 76 13.87 2.08 2.34
C LYS A 76 13.63 3.41 1.60
N ASP A 77 14.65 4.26 1.49
CA ASP A 77 14.55 5.56 0.84
C ASP A 77 14.22 5.38 -0.67
N ASN A 78 14.81 4.38 -1.33
CA ASN A 78 14.52 4.02 -2.71
C ASN A 78 13.08 3.48 -2.89
N TYR A 79 12.60 2.62 -1.99
CA TYR A 79 11.23 2.11 -2.02
C TYR A 79 10.20 3.21 -1.86
N HIS A 80 10.40 4.11 -0.89
CA HIS A 80 9.52 5.27 -0.74
C HIS A 80 9.54 6.15 -1.98
N THR A 81 10.70 6.34 -2.61
CA THR A 81 10.81 7.12 -3.85
C THR A 81 10.00 6.48 -4.98
N ILE A 82 10.17 5.18 -5.25
CA ILE A 82 9.41 4.47 -6.29
C ILE A 82 7.90 4.52 -5.99
N ARG A 83 7.51 4.34 -4.72
CA ARG A 83 6.11 4.44 -4.29
C ARG A 83 5.53 5.82 -4.56
N ILE A 84 6.26 6.89 -4.22
CA ILE A 84 5.82 8.27 -4.43
C ILE A 84 5.67 8.56 -5.92
N LEU A 85 6.66 8.19 -6.74
CA LEU A 85 6.60 8.38 -8.19
C LEU A 85 5.44 7.62 -8.83
N GLY A 86 5.20 6.37 -8.42
CA GLY A 86 4.05 5.60 -8.89
C GLY A 86 2.72 6.18 -8.45
N ASN A 87 2.59 6.67 -7.21
CA ASN A 87 1.37 7.35 -6.76
C ASN A 87 1.12 8.63 -7.55
N LYS A 88 2.17 9.40 -7.83
CA LYS A 88 2.09 10.59 -8.66
C LYS A 88 1.59 10.26 -10.06
N ALA A 89 2.13 9.22 -10.68
CA ALA A 89 1.65 8.75 -11.99
C ALA A 89 0.17 8.31 -11.95
N VAL A 90 -0.25 7.55 -10.94
CA VAL A 90 -1.63 7.05 -10.83
C VAL A 90 -2.64 8.17 -10.56
N HIS A 91 -2.32 9.08 -9.65
CA HIS A 91 -3.29 10.03 -9.10
C HIS A 91 -3.18 11.44 -9.69
N GLU A 92 -1.97 11.86 -10.06
CA GLU A 92 -1.71 13.18 -10.63
C GLU A 92 -1.52 13.11 -12.15
N GLY A 93 -1.49 11.89 -12.73
CA GLY A 93 -1.32 11.70 -14.17
C GLY A 93 0.08 12.04 -14.68
N ASP A 94 1.09 12.09 -13.81
CA ASP A 94 2.45 12.47 -14.22
C ASP A 94 2.99 11.51 -15.28
N ASP A 95 3.44 12.05 -16.42
CA ASP A 95 4.04 11.33 -17.53
C ASP A 95 5.49 11.77 -17.80
N THR A 96 6.11 12.45 -16.83
CA THR A 96 7.44 13.04 -17.02
C THR A 96 8.50 11.94 -17.24
N ALA A 97 9.24 12.06 -18.35
CA ALA A 97 10.32 11.14 -18.70
C ALA A 97 11.42 11.04 -17.63
N TYR A 98 11.73 12.14 -16.96
CA TYR A 98 12.71 12.19 -15.86
C TYR A 98 12.28 11.30 -14.69
N ASP A 99 11.04 11.48 -14.21
CA ASP A 99 10.49 10.72 -13.08
C ASP A 99 10.35 9.22 -13.43
N ALA A 100 9.93 8.90 -14.67
CA ALA A 100 9.87 7.52 -15.15
C ALA A 100 11.24 6.84 -15.23
N ASN A 101 12.25 7.53 -15.77
CA ASN A 101 13.62 7.01 -15.82
C ASN A 101 14.21 6.85 -14.42
N GLN A 102 13.89 7.76 -13.49
CA GLN A 102 14.28 7.65 -12.09
C GLN A 102 13.63 6.43 -11.42
N ALA A 103 12.32 6.27 -11.56
CA ALA A 103 11.57 5.13 -11.01
C ALA A 103 12.11 3.80 -11.52
N PHE A 104 12.35 3.70 -12.84
CA PHE A 104 12.87 2.49 -13.44
C PHE A 104 14.30 2.17 -13.01
N ARG A 105 15.18 3.18 -12.96
CA ARG A 105 16.57 2.95 -12.49
C ARG A 105 16.60 2.45 -11.06
N LEU A 106 15.80 3.06 -10.18
CA LEU A 106 15.70 2.63 -8.78
C LEU A 106 15.10 1.22 -8.69
N LEU A 107 14.06 0.93 -9.47
CA LEU A 107 13.45 -0.40 -9.50
C LEU A 107 14.48 -1.48 -9.89
N THR A 108 15.16 -1.29 -11.01
CA THR A 108 16.13 -2.26 -11.52
C THR A 108 17.29 -2.47 -10.54
N GLN A 109 17.74 -1.40 -9.88
CA GLN A 109 18.73 -1.49 -8.82
C GLN A 109 18.24 -2.34 -7.64
N GLU A 110 17.05 -2.06 -7.11
CA GLU A 110 16.55 -2.80 -5.96
C GLU A 110 16.17 -4.24 -6.31
N VAL A 111 15.67 -4.51 -7.52
CA VAL A 111 15.43 -5.89 -7.99
C VAL A 111 16.72 -6.68 -8.02
N TYR A 112 17.84 -6.07 -8.44
CA TYR A 112 19.15 -6.72 -8.40
C TYR A 112 19.59 -7.05 -6.96
N VAL A 113 19.44 -6.09 -6.03
CA VAL A 113 19.76 -6.30 -4.61
C VAL A 113 18.88 -7.40 -4.02
N PHE A 114 17.57 -7.34 -4.28
CA PHE A 114 16.58 -8.32 -3.84
C PHE A 114 16.89 -9.72 -4.38
N ALA A 115 17.25 -9.84 -5.66
CA ALA A 115 17.60 -11.12 -6.28
C ALA A 115 18.74 -11.81 -5.52
N ASN A 116 19.75 -11.03 -5.12
CA ASN A 116 20.90 -11.56 -4.39
C ASN A 116 20.50 -12.05 -2.98
N GLU A 117 19.63 -11.31 -2.29
CA GLU A 117 19.11 -11.69 -0.96
C GLU A 117 18.08 -12.84 -1.02
N PHE A 118 17.35 -12.96 -2.14
CA PHE A 118 16.29 -13.96 -2.34
C PHE A 118 16.84 -15.29 -2.88
N ALA A 119 17.83 -15.25 -3.77
CA ALA A 119 18.50 -16.43 -4.32
C ALA A 119 19.52 -17.05 -3.34
N GLY A 120 20.10 -16.26 -2.43
CA GLY A 120 21.08 -16.69 -1.43
C GLY A 120 20.51 -17.51 -0.26
N GLY A 121 19.51 -18.35 -0.51
CA GLY A 121 18.79 -19.12 0.51
C GLY A 121 19.63 -20.16 1.27
N ALA A 122 20.56 -19.73 2.14
CA ALA A 122 21.09 -20.44 3.31
C ALA A 122 22.20 -19.59 3.98
N GLY A 123 21.91 -18.95 5.10
CA GLY A 123 22.95 -18.49 6.03
C GLY A 123 23.41 -17.04 5.85
N GLY A 124 22.66 -16.10 6.42
CA GLY A 124 23.08 -14.69 6.46
C GLY A 124 22.29 -13.93 7.51
N ARG A 125 22.55 -14.23 8.77
CA ARG A 125 22.04 -13.56 9.96
C ARG A 125 22.26 -12.04 9.82
N ALA A 126 21.23 -11.29 9.43
CA ALA A 126 21.19 -9.86 9.72
C ALA A 126 21.36 -9.75 11.25
N SER A 127 22.46 -9.13 11.65
CA SER A 127 22.95 -9.17 13.01
C SER A 127 21.89 -8.61 13.96
N ARG A 128 21.19 -9.50 14.67
CA ARG A 128 20.54 -9.15 15.94
C ARG A 128 21.64 -8.57 16.84
N PRO A 129 21.61 -7.29 17.24
CA PRO A 129 22.37 -6.89 18.40
C PRO A 129 21.69 -7.56 19.60
N SER A 130 22.21 -8.72 20.02
CA SER A 130 21.83 -9.31 21.30
C SER A 130 22.03 -8.23 22.37
N PRO A 131 21.04 -7.96 23.24
CA PRO A 131 21.27 -7.08 24.36
C PRO A 131 22.35 -7.73 25.21
N ALA A 132 23.49 -7.03 25.33
CA ALA A 132 24.59 -7.46 26.16
C ALA A 132 24.04 -7.92 27.50
N ALA A 133 24.28 -9.19 27.81
CA ALA A 133 24.05 -9.75 29.12
C ALA A 133 24.70 -8.81 30.12
N ARG A 134 23.87 -8.27 31.01
CA ARG A 134 24.29 -7.49 32.16
C ARG A 134 25.07 -8.44 33.06
N ASN A 135 26.37 -8.55 32.82
CA ASN A 135 27.29 -9.23 33.72
C ASN A 135 27.14 -8.56 35.08
N THR A 136 26.58 -9.31 36.02
CA THR A 136 26.65 -9.05 37.44
C THR A 136 28.12 -9.15 37.83
N SER A 137 28.82 -8.02 37.85
CA SER A 137 30.17 -7.94 38.38
C SER A 137 30.11 -8.18 39.88
N GLY A 138 30.41 -9.41 40.25
CA GLY A 138 30.91 -9.76 41.57
C GLY A 138 32.11 -8.87 41.91
N ARG A 139 32.01 -8.32 43.12
CA ARG A 139 33.05 -7.71 43.94
C ARG A 139 34.45 -8.34 43.74
N PRO A 140 35.51 -7.53 43.70
CA PRO A 140 36.77 -7.93 44.32
C PRO A 140 37.13 -7.00 45.49
N ALA A 141 37.55 -7.60 46.60
CA ALA A 141 38.23 -6.93 47.71
C ALA A 141 39.74 -6.83 47.41
N PRO A 142 40.49 -5.91 48.06
CA PRO A 142 41.86 -5.60 47.70
C PRO A 142 42.86 -6.53 48.39
N ARG A 143 44.03 -6.75 47.76
CA ARG A 143 45.21 -7.23 48.48
C ARG A 143 46.50 -6.69 47.89
N GLN A 144 47.43 -6.50 48.81
CA GLN A 144 48.55 -5.56 48.83
C GLN A 144 49.88 -6.29 48.59
N GLY A 145 50.86 -5.54 48.07
CA GLY A 145 52.29 -5.86 48.11
C GLY A 145 52.82 -6.45 46.80
N SER A 146 54.06 -6.26 46.38
CA SER A 146 55.21 -5.50 46.85
C SER A 146 56.24 -5.55 45.71
N GLY A 147 57.12 -4.55 45.58
CA GLY A 147 58.37 -4.70 44.84
C GLY A 147 58.60 -3.68 43.72
N GLY A 148 59.69 -2.93 43.85
CA GLY A 148 60.12 -1.80 43.01
C GLY A 148 60.63 -2.16 41.63
N GLY A 149 61.18 -1.24 40.84
CA GLY A 149 61.50 0.16 41.05
C GLY A 149 62.25 0.69 39.80
N ARG A 150 62.58 1.98 39.83
CA ARG A 150 63.58 2.71 39.00
C ARG A 150 63.13 3.04 37.56
N SER A 151 62.77 4.30 37.29
CA SER A 151 63.65 5.44 36.89
C SER A 151 64.25 5.24 35.49
N ALA A 152 64.40 6.21 34.58
CA ALA A 152 64.03 7.61 34.42
C ALA A 152 64.64 8.03 33.06
N SER A 153 64.39 9.28 32.63
CA SER A 153 65.05 10.02 31.53
C SER A 153 64.42 9.86 30.14
N GLY A 154 64.06 10.92 29.41
CA GLY A 154 64.21 12.35 29.68
C GLY A 154 63.98 13.20 28.43
N ARG A 155 63.70 14.48 28.67
CA ARG A 155 63.93 15.69 27.83
C ARG A 155 63.14 15.81 26.52
N ASN A 156 62.22 16.77 26.43
CA ASN A 156 62.40 18.22 26.20
C ASN A 156 62.44 18.56 24.71
N SER A 157 61.40 19.22 24.20
CA SER A 157 61.54 20.20 23.12
C SER A 157 60.25 20.99 22.89
N GLN A 158 60.40 22.30 23.09
CA GLN A 158 59.93 23.40 22.26
C GLN A 158 58.41 23.61 22.04
N ARG A 159 57.98 24.73 22.61
CA ARG A 159 56.74 25.47 22.45
C ARG A 159 56.72 26.22 21.09
N VAL A 160 55.64 26.10 20.31
CA VAL A 160 55.16 27.12 19.35
C VAL A 160 53.61 27.05 19.28
N PRO A 161 52.86 28.17 19.30
CA PRO A 161 51.40 28.15 19.47
C PRO A 161 50.63 28.17 18.14
N ALA A 162 49.48 27.49 18.08
CA ALA A 162 48.53 27.59 16.98
C ALA A 162 47.10 27.90 17.48
N ARG A 163 46.79 29.20 17.37
CA ARG A 163 45.52 29.85 17.06
C ARG A 163 44.25 28.97 16.86
N ASN A 164 43.30 29.18 17.77
CA ASN A 164 41.87 29.47 17.51
C ASN A 164 41.01 28.42 16.78
N THR A 165 40.16 27.69 17.52
CA THR A 165 38.79 27.40 17.08
C THR A 165 37.80 27.35 18.27
N ARG A 166 36.68 28.04 18.03
CA ARG A 166 35.53 28.27 18.91
C ARG A 166 34.96 27.00 19.53
N SER A 167 34.77 27.06 20.84
CA SER A 167 33.88 26.22 21.62
C SER A 167 32.43 26.50 21.19
N GLY A 168 31.74 25.49 20.63
CA GLY A 168 30.28 25.50 20.45
C GLY A 168 29.58 25.03 21.73
N PRO A 169 28.43 25.62 22.11
CA PRO A 169 27.79 25.29 23.38
C PRO A 169 27.13 23.91 23.34
N SER A 170 27.41 23.13 24.37
CA SER A 170 26.77 21.87 24.70
C SER A 170 25.26 22.07 24.90
N ARG A 171 24.45 21.55 23.98
CA ARG A 171 23.00 21.48 24.17
C ARG A 171 22.69 20.43 25.24
N GLN A 172 22.28 20.96 26.38
CA GLN A 172 21.74 20.30 27.56
C GLN A 172 20.61 19.35 27.13
N GLY A 173 20.77 18.06 27.40
CA GLY A 173 19.77 17.04 27.14
C GLY A 173 18.53 17.24 28.01
N GLY A 174 17.39 17.48 27.38
CA GLY A 174 16.08 17.49 28.04
C GLY A 174 15.67 16.10 28.57
N PRO A 175 14.77 16.04 29.56
CA PRO A 175 14.46 14.80 30.25
C PRO A 175 13.68 13.86 29.33
N ARG A 176 14.20 12.64 29.15
CA ARG A 176 13.51 11.54 28.47
C ARG A 176 12.20 11.22 29.21
N LYS A 177 11.05 11.58 28.63
CA LYS A 177 9.73 11.09 29.08
C LYS A 177 9.74 9.55 29.03
N LYS A 178 9.66 8.92 30.21
CA LYS A 178 9.45 7.48 30.35
C LYS A 178 8.13 7.11 29.67
N ARG A 179 8.20 6.50 28.48
CA ARG A 179 7.05 5.86 27.83
C ARG A 179 6.52 4.80 28.81
N ARG A 180 5.29 5.01 29.32
CA ARG A 180 4.56 4.00 30.09
C ARG A 180 4.37 2.79 29.17
N ARG A 181 4.98 1.66 29.52
CA ARG A 181 4.69 0.39 28.86
C ARG A 181 3.28 0.00 29.25
N VAL A 182 2.35 0.07 28.30
CA VAL A 182 1.02 -0.50 28.47
C VAL A 182 1.18 -2.01 28.56
N SER A 183 0.61 -2.63 29.59
CA SER A 183 0.79 -4.04 29.90
C SER A 183 0.33 -4.93 28.74
N PRO A 184 1.08 -5.98 28.37
CA PRO A 184 0.69 -6.94 27.32
C PRO A 184 -0.73 -7.51 27.48
N ALA A 185 -1.24 -7.58 28.71
CA ALA A 185 -2.60 -7.99 29.03
C ALA A 185 -3.70 -7.11 28.39
N ALA A 186 -3.43 -5.82 28.13
CA ALA A 186 -4.40 -4.93 27.49
C ALA A 186 -4.63 -5.29 26.02
N TYR A 187 -3.61 -5.84 25.35
CA TYR A 187 -3.73 -6.35 23.98
C TYR A 187 -4.49 -7.67 23.94
N ILE A 188 -4.25 -8.55 24.92
CA ILE A 188 -4.97 -9.82 25.08
C ILE A 188 -6.45 -9.56 25.37
N LEU A 189 -6.78 -8.60 26.23
CA LEU A 189 -8.17 -8.22 26.53
C LEU A 189 -8.87 -7.62 25.30
N ARG A 190 -8.17 -6.78 24.52
CA ARG A 190 -8.70 -6.23 23.25
C ARG A 190 -8.93 -7.28 22.17
N LEU A 191 -8.24 -8.42 22.22
CA LEU A 191 -8.44 -9.54 21.31
C LEU A 191 -9.51 -10.52 21.82
N LEU A 192 -9.65 -10.67 23.13
CA LEU A 192 -10.69 -11.51 23.74
C LEU A 192 -12.11 -10.93 23.59
N ILE A 193 -12.27 -9.61 23.65
CA ILE A 193 -13.58 -8.95 23.50
C ILE A 193 -14.25 -9.27 22.14
N PRO A 194 -13.60 -9.10 20.97
CA PRO A 194 -14.21 -9.45 19.69
C PRO A 194 -14.43 -10.97 19.54
N VAL A 195 -13.52 -11.81 20.06
CA VAL A 195 -13.69 -13.27 20.04
C VAL A 195 -14.91 -13.71 20.85
N LEU A 196 -15.11 -13.11 22.03
CA LEU A 196 -16.26 -13.40 22.90
C LEU A 196 -17.57 -12.90 22.27
N LEU A 197 -17.56 -11.77 21.55
CA LEU A 197 -18.70 -11.29 20.77
C LEU A 197 -19.06 -12.21 19.60
N VAL A 198 -18.07 -12.78 18.91
CA VAL A 198 -18.30 -13.76 17.82
C VAL A 198 -18.89 -15.07 18.37
N ILE A 199 -18.39 -15.54 19.52
CA ILE A 199 -18.94 -16.73 20.19
C ILE A 199 -20.40 -16.47 20.62
N LEU A 200 -20.67 -15.31 21.23
CA LEU A 200 -22.03 -14.91 21.60
C LEU A 200 -22.95 -14.87 20.37
N LEU A 201 -22.48 -14.30 19.25
CA LEU A 201 -23.22 -14.23 18.00
C LEU A 201 -23.55 -15.63 17.45
N ILE A 202 -22.59 -16.57 17.47
CA ILE A 202 -22.80 -17.96 17.04
C ILE A 202 -23.84 -18.65 17.93
N VAL A 203 -23.81 -18.41 19.25
CA VAL A 203 -24.81 -18.95 20.18
C VAL A 203 -26.18 -18.36 19.90
N VAL A 204 -26.28 -17.05 19.63
CA VAL A 204 -27.55 -16.40 19.25
C VAL A 204 -28.08 -16.97 17.94
N ILE A 205 -27.26 -17.15 16.92
CA ILE A 205 -27.66 -17.76 15.63
C ILE A 205 -28.14 -19.21 15.85
N ARG A 206 -27.45 -19.99 16.69
CA ARG A 206 -27.84 -21.37 17.02
C ARG A 206 -29.14 -21.47 17.81
N VAL A 207 -29.46 -20.47 18.65
CA VAL A 207 -30.69 -20.43 19.44
C VAL A 207 -31.87 -19.87 18.63
N PHE A 208 -31.62 -18.93 17.72
CA PHE A 208 -32.66 -18.28 16.91
C PHE A 208 -32.93 -18.92 15.54
N MET A 209 -32.11 -19.86 15.08
CA MET A 209 -32.37 -20.63 13.85
C MET A 209 -32.25 -22.15 14.07
N PRO A 210 -33.29 -22.83 14.56
CA PRO A 210 -33.32 -24.28 14.59
C PRO A 210 -33.72 -24.81 13.20
N GLY A 211 -32.76 -25.42 12.51
CA GLY A 211 -32.96 -26.51 11.55
C GLY A 211 -33.49 -26.17 10.15
N LYS A 212 -32.66 -26.41 9.14
CA LYS A 212 -33.14 -26.95 7.86
C LYS A 212 -32.05 -27.80 7.21
N ASP A 213 -32.07 -29.08 7.55
CA ASP A 213 -31.26 -30.12 6.91
C ASP A 213 -31.89 -30.46 5.56
N ARG A 214 -31.10 -30.44 4.48
CA ARG A 214 -31.42 -31.17 3.24
C ARG A 214 -30.15 -31.77 2.64
N GLU A 215 -30.01 -33.08 2.84
CA GLU A 215 -29.11 -33.99 2.13
C GLU A 215 -29.44 -34.01 0.63
N ALA A 216 -28.41 -33.97 -0.22
CA ALA A 216 -27.92 -35.06 -1.06
C ALA A 216 -28.90 -35.55 -2.15
N ASP A 217 -28.52 -35.32 -3.42
CA ASP A 217 -28.39 -36.46 -4.33
C ASP A 217 -27.23 -36.24 -5.32
N LYS A 218 -26.48 -37.31 -5.54
CA LYS A 218 -25.38 -37.43 -6.50
C LYS A 218 -25.97 -37.97 -7.79
N THR A 219 -25.46 -37.55 -8.95
CA THR A 219 -25.30 -38.49 -10.08
C THR A 219 -24.04 -38.14 -10.85
N THR A 220 -23.08 -39.05 -10.72
CA THR A 220 -21.89 -39.19 -11.54
C THR A 220 -22.30 -39.85 -12.85
N THR A 221 -21.75 -39.43 -13.99
CA THR A 221 -21.42 -40.29 -15.14
C THR A 221 -20.48 -39.52 -16.05
N ALA A 222 -19.21 -39.90 -16.04
CA ALA A 222 -18.33 -39.84 -17.21
C ALA A 222 -18.18 -41.31 -17.70
N PRO A 223 -17.95 -41.60 -19.01
CA PRO A 223 -16.64 -41.35 -19.60
C PRO A 223 -16.61 -40.97 -21.10
N ALA A 224 -15.37 -40.69 -21.52
CA ALA A 224 -14.83 -40.15 -22.77
C ALA A 224 -15.16 -40.87 -24.11
N VAL A 225 -15.07 -40.11 -25.22
CA VAL A 225 -14.54 -40.57 -26.54
C VAL A 225 -13.79 -39.43 -27.28
N THR A 226 -12.51 -39.72 -27.57
CA THR A 226 -11.57 -39.28 -28.63
C THR A 226 -12.22 -38.73 -29.93
N THR A 227 -11.67 -37.74 -30.66
CA THR A 227 -10.68 -37.88 -31.77
C THR A 227 -10.39 -36.49 -32.41
N ALA A 228 -9.13 -36.24 -32.82
CA ALA A 228 -8.56 -35.00 -33.44
C ALA A 228 -8.85 -34.89 -34.98
N PRO A 229 -8.16 -34.10 -35.86
CA PRO A 229 -7.38 -32.82 -35.80
C PRO A 229 -7.68 -31.81 -36.99
N VAL A 230 -6.91 -30.71 -37.08
CA VAL A 230 -6.48 -29.91 -38.30
C VAL A 230 -7.12 -28.53 -38.62
N GLU A 231 -6.21 -27.52 -38.60
CA GLU A 231 -6.02 -26.21 -39.30
C GLU A 231 -6.79 -25.90 -40.63
N PRO A 232 -6.85 -24.64 -41.16
CA PRO A 232 -5.74 -23.64 -41.23
C PRO A 232 -6.07 -22.11 -41.08
N ALA A 233 -5.02 -21.32 -40.81
CA ALA A 233 -4.84 -19.90 -41.23
C ALA A 233 -4.04 -19.88 -42.56
N PRO A 234 -4.01 -18.85 -43.46
CA PRO A 234 -3.77 -17.40 -43.20
C PRO A 234 -4.57 -16.43 -44.14
N THR A 235 -4.52 -15.08 -44.02
CA THR A 235 -3.69 -14.14 -44.86
C THR A 235 -4.02 -12.65 -44.50
N LEU A 236 -3.00 -11.79 -44.34
CA LEU A 236 -2.97 -10.31 -44.09
C LEU A 236 -3.03 -9.49 -45.43
N PRO A 237 -2.90 -8.12 -45.52
CA PRO A 237 -3.42 -6.89 -44.84
C PRO A 237 -4.05 -5.84 -45.86
N PRO A 238 -4.62 -4.65 -45.47
CA PRO A 238 -3.85 -3.38 -45.31
C PRO A 238 -4.36 -2.35 -44.24
N GLU A 239 -3.46 -1.49 -43.72
CA GLU A 239 -3.69 -0.17 -43.06
C GLU A 239 -4.03 0.93 -44.11
N PRO A 240 -4.70 2.10 -43.84
CA PRO A 240 -4.28 3.13 -42.84
C PRO A 240 -5.38 4.06 -42.20
N GLU A 241 -4.94 4.92 -41.24
CA GLU A 241 -5.44 6.29 -40.84
C GLU A 241 -6.73 6.55 -39.97
N THR A 242 -6.48 7.00 -38.72
CA THR A 242 -6.91 8.25 -38.01
C THR A 242 -8.39 8.63 -37.68
N GLU A 243 -8.62 8.83 -36.35
CA GLU A 243 -9.62 9.64 -35.57
C GLU A 243 -11.11 9.24 -35.42
N PRO A 244 -11.80 9.58 -34.28
CA PRO A 244 -11.37 9.83 -32.90
C PRO A 244 -12.01 8.86 -31.87
N GLU A 245 -11.44 8.81 -30.66
CA GLU A 245 -11.92 8.05 -29.50
C GLU A 245 -13.21 8.67 -28.94
N THR A 246 -14.32 7.97 -29.11
CA THR A 246 -15.60 8.27 -28.45
C THR A 246 -15.47 7.94 -26.97
N GLU A 247 -15.24 8.97 -26.15
CA GLU A 247 -15.42 8.92 -24.69
C GLU A 247 -16.81 8.34 -24.38
N PRO A 248 -16.94 7.31 -23.53
CA PRO A 248 -18.23 6.72 -23.22
C PRO A 248 -19.13 7.78 -22.57
N PRO A 249 -20.44 7.78 -22.87
CA PRO A 249 -21.36 8.79 -22.34
C PRO A 249 -21.31 8.79 -20.81
N ALA A 250 -21.06 9.95 -20.23
CA ALA A 250 -21.10 10.17 -18.79
C ALA A 250 -22.45 9.68 -18.23
N GLU A 251 -22.43 8.58 -17.49
CA GLU A 251 -23.67 8.04 -16.91
C GLU A 251 -24.07 8.94 -15.72
N THR A 252 -25.20 9.62 -15.84
CA THR A 252 -25.72 10.45 -14.75
C THR A 252 -26.46 9.57 -13.75
N TYR A 253 -26.11 9.70 -12.47
CA TYR A 253 -26.75 9.00 -11.37
C TYR A 253 -27.37 10.00 -10.40
N ARG A 254 -28.46 9.62 -9.75
CA ARG A 254 -29.19 10.44 -8.79
C ARG A 254 -29.03 9.91 -7.37
N ILE A 255 -28.81 10.82 -6.44
CA ILE A 255 -28.59 10.50 -5.03
C ILE A 255 -29.92 10.16 -4.34
N LYS A 256 -29.98 9.00 -3.68
CA LYS A 256 -31.08 8.55 -2.84
C LYS A 256 -30.75 8.78 -1.36
N GLY A 257 -31.46 9.71 -0.74
CA GLY A 257 -31.34 10.01 0.70
C GLY A 257 -31.10 11.49 0.97
N ASN A 258 -31.62 12.00 2.09
CA ASN A 258 -31.66 13.44 2.36
C ASN A 258 -30.28 14.08 2.61
N SER A 259 -29.23 13.28 2.74
CA SER A 259 -27.97 13.69 3.37
C SER A 259 -26.86 12.65 3.18
N VAL A 260 -26.54 12.35 1.93
CA VAL A 260 -25.56 11.31 1.56
C VAL A 260 -24.14 11.89 1.55
N ASN A 261 -23.25 11.27 2.33
CA ASN A 261 -21.87 11.72 2.46
C ASN A 261 -21.04 11.27 1.26
N VAL A 262 -20.46 12.25 0.56
CA VAL A 262 -19.42 12.07 -0.43
C VAL A 262 -18.07 12.21 0.26
N ARG A 263 -17.18 11.26 0.07
CA ARG A 263 -15.94 11.11 0.83
C ARG A 263 -14.71 11.11 -0.06
N SER A 264 -13.57 11.43 0.53
CA SER A 264 -12.27 11.39 -0.15
C SER A 264 -11.73 9.98 -0.34
N GLU A 265 -12.26 9.00 0.41
CA GLU A 265 -11.84 7.60 0.39
C GLU A 265 -13.07 6.69 0.48
N PRO A 266 -13.00 5.45 -0.05
CA PRO A 266 -14.07 4.45 0.01
C PRO A 266 -14.15 3.81 1.41
N SER A 267 -14.36 4.62 2.43
CA SER A 267 -14.43 4.20 3.83
C SER A 267 -15.41 5.05 4.62
N THR A 268 -16.12 4.44 5.57
CA THR A 268 -16.99 5.16 6.52
C THR A 268 -16.21 6.05 7.48
N SER A 269 -14.89 5.82 7.60
CA SER A 269 -13.96 6.65 8.38
C SER A 269 -13.26 7.72 7.53
N GLY A 270 -13.41 7.70 6.20
CA GLY A 270 -12.80 8.68 5.30
C GLY A 270 -13.37 10.08 5.51
N ARG A 271 -12.60 11.12 5.16
CA ARG A 271 -13.04 12.52 5.30
C ARG A 271 -14.26 12.78 4.41
N ILE A 272 -15.28 13.43 4.95
CA ILE A 272 -16.46 13.88 4.19
C ILE A 272 -16.06 15.14 3.44
N LEU A 273 -16.16 15.11 2.12
CA LEU A 273 -15.93 16.26 1.24
C LEU A 273 -17.18 17.13 1.19
N VAL A 274 -18.33 16.50 0.94
CA VAL A 274 -19.62 17.16 0.85
C VAL A 274 -20.74 16.20 1.24
N GLN A 275 -21.90 16.75 1.57
CA GLN A 275 -23.11 15.99 1.80
C GLN A 275 -24.14 16.38 0.74
N LEU A 276 -24.58 15.42 -0.07
CA LEU A 276 -25.53 15.65 -1.15
C LEU A 276 -26.95 15.34 -0.68
N SER A 277 -27.88 16.19 -1.09
CA SER A 277 -29.31 16.03 -0.81
C SER A 277 -29.95 14.98 -1.72
N ASN A 278 -31.15 14.56 -1.34
CA ASN A 278 -31.93 13.66 -2.18
C ASN A 278 -32.21 14.31 -3.53
N GLY A 279 -31.98 13.56 -4.59
CA GLY A 279 -32.32 13.96 -5.93
C GLY A 279 -31.24 14.75 -6.65
N THR A 280 -30.10 15.02 -6.00
CA THR A 280 -28.92 15.61 -6.64
C THR A 280 -28.36 14.64 -7.68
N GLU A 281 -28.14 15.15 -8.88
CA GLU A 281 -27.50 14.41 -9.98
C GLU A 281 -25.99 14.52 -9.88
N VAL A 282 -25.30 13.40 -10.09
CA VAL A 282 -23.85 13.26 -10.05
C VAL A 282 -23.38 12.45 -11.25
N VAL A 283 -22.21 12.79 -11.75
CA VAL A 283 -21.60 12.03 -12.84
C VAL A 283 -20.97 10.78 -12.24
N TYR A 284 -21.47 9.61 -12.62
CA TYR A 284 -20.88 8.35 -12.21
C TYR A 284 -19.70 8.01 -13.11
N VAL A 285 -18.58 7.68 -12.48
CA VAL A 285 -17.33 7.34 -13.18
C VAL A 285 -17.21 5.82 -13.29
N LYS A 286 -17.23 5.13 -12.14
CA LYS A 286 -17.03 3.67 -12.08
C LYS A 286 -17.47 3.09 -10.75
N ARG A 287 -17.65 1.76 -10.72
CA ARG A 287 -17.82 1.01 -9.48
C ARG A 287 -16.45 0.85 -8.81
N TYR A 288 -16.35 1.17 -7.52
CA TYR A 288 -15.16 0.85 -6.75
C TYR A 288 -15.24 -0.59 -6.22
N ASP A 289 -16.32 -0.90 -5.49
CA ASP A 289 -16.63 -2.23 -4.99
C ASP A 289 -18.16 -2.43 -4.82
N ASN A 290 -18.60 -3.38 -3.99
CA ASN A 290 -20.03 -3.64 -3.74
C ASN A 290 -20.70 -2.57 -2.86
N ASP A 291 -19.94 -1.80 -2.09
CA ASP A 291 -20.44 -0.81 -1.13
C ASP A 291 -20.19 0.63 -1.57
N TRP A 292 -19.24 0.87 -2.47
CA TRP A 292 -18.76 2.18 -2.92
C TRP A 292 -18.74 2.35 -4.44
N ALA A 293 -19.12 3.55 -4.85
CA ALA A 293 -19.10 4.05 -6.22
C ALA A 293 -18.23 5.31 -6.30
N VAL A 294 -17.55 5.45 -7.43
CA VAL A 294 -16.76 6.64 -7.74
C VAL A 294 -17.60 7.57 -8.61
N ILE A 295 -17.74 8.81 -8.15
CA ILE A 295 -18.40 9.89 -8.86
C ILE A 295 -17.41 11.00 -9.14
N ASN A 296 -17.65 11.79 -10.18
CA ASN A 296 -16.95 13.03 -10.41
C ASN A 296 -17.71 14.15 -9.70
N TYR A 297 -17.06 14.80 -8.75
CA TYR A 297 -17.57 15.95 -8.04
C TYR A 297 -16.55 17.08 -8.14
N ASP A 298 -16.93 18.19 -8.77
CA ASP A 298 -16.07 19.38 -8.96
C ASP A 298 -14.73 19.09 -9.64
N GLY A 299 -14.73 18.17 -10.62
CA GLY A 299 -13.53 17.75 -11.35
C GLY A 299 -12.63 16.78 -10.58
N GLN A 300 -13.04 16.33 -9.39
CA GLN A 300 -12.30 15.37 -8.56
C GLN A 300 -13.07 14.05 -8.43
N GLU A 301 -12.35 12.93 -8.43
CA GLU A 301 -12.93 11.63 -8.08
C GLU A 301 -13.29 11.62 -6.58
N ALA A 302 -14.55 11.32 -6.28
CA ALA A 302 -15.05 11.22 -4.92
C ALA A 302 -15.88 9.95 -4.74
N TYR A 303 -15.98 9.49 -3.49
CA TYR A 303 -16.56 8.20 -3.17
C TYR A 303 -17.92 8.37 -2.48
N VAL A 304 -18.93 7.72 -3.00
CA VAL A 304 -20.28 7.67 -2.44
C VAL A 304 -20.70 6.22 -2.27
N SER A 305 -21.53 5.91 -1.28
CA SER A 305 -21.97 4.51 -1.12
C SER A 305 -22.92 4.12 -2.25
N SER A 306 -22.66 2.98 -2.89
CA SER A 306 -23.43 2.41 -4.00
C SER A 306 -24.92 2.20 -3.67
N LYS A 307 -25.25 2.07 -2.37
CA LYS A 307 -26.63 1.92 -1.88
C LYS A 307 -27.49 3.18 -2.03
N PHE A 308 -26.85 4.34 -2.23
CA PHE A 308 -27.49 5.65 -2.26
C PHE A 308 -27.40 6.34 -3.62
N ILE A 309 -27.10 5.60 -4.69
CA ILE A 309 -27.11 6.12 -6.06
C ILE A 309 -28.04 5.27 -6.93
N GLU A 310 -28.74 5.92 -7.85
CA GLU A 310 -29.60 5.28 -8.84
C GLU A 310 -29.27 5.81 -10.23
N LYS A 311 -29.21 4.93 -11.23
CA LYS A 311 -28.97 5.33 -12.62
C LYS A 311 -30.17 6.13 -13.14
N VAL A 312 -29.92 7.33 -13.64
CA VAL A 312 -30.94 8.11 -14.34
C VAL A 312 -30.80 7.82 -15.82
N GLU A 313 -31.81 7.20 -16.40
CA GLU A 313 -31.87 7.06 -17.85
C GLU A 313 -32.25 8.43 -18.44
N PRO A 314 -31.52 8.94 -19.45
CA PRO A 314 -31.82 10.24 -20.04
C PRO A 314 -33.17 10.18 -20.73
N VAL A 315 -34.19 10.76 -20.10
CA VAL A 315 -35.48 11.05 -20.73
C VAL A 315 -35.30 12.23 -21.67
N ALA A 316 -35.44 11.99 -22.98
CA ALA A 316 -35.57 13.03 -23.98
C ALA A 316 -36.78 13.92 -23.62
N SER A 317 -36.52 15.13 -23.13
CA SER A 317 -37.56 16.11 -22.81
C SER A 317 -38.01 16.84 -24.07
N THR A 318 -39.26 16.64 -24.45
CA THR A 318 -40.03 17.56 -25.31
C THR A 318 -40.31 18.84 -24.50
N GLY A 319 -39.90 19.99 -25.03
CA GLY A 319 -40.05 21.31 -24.39
C GLY A 319 -41.41 21.99 -24.60
N GLY A 320 -41.57 23.14 -23.93
CA GLY A 320 -42.63 24.15 -24.08
C GLY A 320 -42.95 24.84 -22.74
N GLU A 321 -42.24 25.92 -22.36
CA GLU A 321 -42.71 27.34 -22.37
C GLU A 321 -43.75 27.63 -21.27
N THR A 322 -43.44 28.33 -20.16
CA THR A 322 -43.21 29.79 -19.93
C THR A 322 -44.35 30.71 -20.36
N GLU A 323 -45.21 31.07 -19.40
CA GLU A 323 -45.94 32.35 -19.21
C GLU A 323 -46.38 32.34 -17.73
N GLY A 324 -46.26 33.34 -16.87
CA GLY A 324 -46.19 34.78 -17.05
C GLY A 324 -47.38 35.45 -16.34
N SER A 325 -47.15 36.01 -15.16
CA SER A 325 -47.89 37.13 -14.52
C SER A 325 -49.27 36.93 -13.83
N GLU A 326 -49.24 37.10 -12.50
CA GLU A 326 -50.00 38.03 -11.63
C GLU A 326 -51.56 38.16 -11.61
N ALA A 327 -52.08 38.09 -10.37
CA ALA A 327 -52.99 39.02 -9.68
C ALA A 327 -54.49 38.68 -9.44
N GLN A 328 -54.87 38.96 -8.18
CA GLN A 328 -56.13 39.50 -7.67
C GLN A 328 -57.36 38.57 -7.56
N THR A 329 -57.73 38.24 -6.31
CA THR A 329 -59.10 37.84 -5.94
C THR A 329 -59.68 38.88 -4.98
N ASP A 330 -60.65 39.66 -5.48
CA ASP A 330 -61.67 40.32 -4.65
C ASP A 330 -62.95 39.48 -4.75
N ASN A 331 -63.51 39.10 -3.61
CA ASN A 331 -64.96 38.92 -3.40
C ASN A 331 -65.29 38.97 -1.89
#